data_AF-A0A969LBS9-F1
#
_entry.id   AF-A0A969LBS9-F1
#
_cell.length_a   1.000
_cell.length_b   1.000
_cell.length_c   1.000
_cell.angle_alpha   90.00
_cell.angle_beta   90.00
_cell.angle_gamma   90.00
#
_symmetry.space_group_name_H-M   'P 1'
#
loop_
_entity.id
_entity.type
_entity.pdbx_description
1 polymer ?
#
loop_
_entity_poly.entity_id
_entity_poly.type
_entity_poly.pdbx_seq_one_letter_code
_entity_poly.pdbx_strand_id
1 'polypeptide(L)'
;MLGGPNPHLVAGAEALRRQQYLEGIELTLTGLQSQNAPRDHAAALSNLCAGYAALKQFDLALKACDDSLNIDRRNWRTWNNRAAAHLGQGRYDAALGDVQSGLEVAPHSTTLRQTQAIIEAHKRSVNLQDHKAIKA
;
A
#
# COMPACT_ATOMS: atom_id res chain seq x y z
N MET A 1 14.40 15.80 22.94
CA MET A 1 14.65 14.36 22.76
C MET A 1 13.35 13.74 22.31
N LEU A 2 13.28 13.22 21.07
CA LEU A 2 12.13 12.38 20.70
C LEU A 2 12.22 11.14 21.59
N GLY A 3 11.22 10.93 22.45
CA GLY A 3 11.06 9.69 23.21
C GLY A 3 10.95 8.49 22.27
N GLY A 4 10.87 7.28 22.82
CA GLY A 4 10.77 6.05 22.02
C GLY A 4 9.63 6.04 20.99
N PRO A 5 9.47 4.93 20.25
CA PRO A 5 8.47 4.82 19.18
C PRO A 5 7.09 5.24 19.64
N ASN A 6 6.37 6.00 18.81
CA ASN A 6 5.03 6.48 19.14
C ASN A 6 4.09 5.27 19.37
N PRO A 7 3.52 5.11 20.59
CA PRO A 7 2.78 3.91 20.95
C PRO A 7 1.53 3.70 20.08
N HIS A 8 0.89 4.78 19.62
CA HIS A 8 -0.26 4.68 18.73
C HIS A 8 0.14 4.17 17.34
N LEU A 9 1.31 4.58 16.82
CA LEU A 9 1.80 4.08 15.54
C LEU A 9 2.17 2.59 15.62
N VAL A 10 2.74 2.16 16.75
CA VAL A 10 3.04 0.74 17.00
C VAL A 10 1.74 -0.07 17.08
N ALA A 11 0.77 0.38 17.89
CA ALA A 11 -0.52 -0.29 18.04
C ALA A 11 -1.31 -0.33 16.73
N GLY A 12 -1.30 0.76 15.96
CA GLY A 12 -1.93 0.81 14.64
C GLY A 12 -1.33 -0.20 13.66
N ALA A 13 0.00 -0.32 13.63
CA ALA A 13 0.68 -1.33 12.82
C ALA A 13 0.37 -2.77 13.27
N GLU A 14 0.17 -3.00 14.58
CA GLU A 14 -0.24 -4.30 15.13
C GLU A 14 -1.67 -4.68 14.73
N ALA A 15 -2.61 -3.75 14.88
CA ALA A 15 -4.00 -3.94 14.49
C ALA A 15 -4.12 -4.27 12.99
N LEU A 16 -3.39 -3.57 12.12
CA LEU A 16 -3.36 -3.87 10.69
C LEU A 16 -2.82 -5.28 10.38
N ARG A 17 -1.77 -5.72 11.09
CA ARG A 17 -1.25 -7.10 10.96
C ARG A 17 -2.26 -8.15 11.38
N ARG A 18 -3.14 -7.82 12.32
CA ARG A 18 -4.26 -8.65 12.78
C ARG A 18 -5.52 -8.48 11.91
N GLN A 19 -5.43 -7.74 10.80
CA GLN A 19 -6.55 -7.42 9.91
C GLN A 19 -7.68 -6.61 10.57
N GLN A 20 -7.41 -5.99 11.71
CA GLN A 20 -8.32 -5.07 12.38
C GLN A 20 -8.19 -3.69 11.71
N TYR A 21 -8.66 -3.58 10.46
CA TYR A 21 -8.32 -2.45 9.59
C TYR A 21 -8.82 -1.10 10.11
N LEU A 22 -10.06 -1.03 10.61
CA LEU A 22 -10.64 0.20 11.16
C LEU A 22 -9.84 0.68 12.38
N GLU A 23 -9.63 -0.20 13.36
CA GLU A 23 -8.83 0.08 14.56
C GLU A 23 -7.40 0.51 14.19
N GLY A 24 -6.77 -0.20 13.25
CA GLY A 24 -5.42 0.11 12.78
C GLY A 24 -5.32 1.49 12.13
N ILE A 25 -6.33 1.89 11.34
CA ILE A 25 -6.42 3.23 10.74
C ILE A 25 -6.58 4.28 11.83
N GLU A 26 -7.53 4.10 12.75
CA GLU A 26 -7.81 5.06 13.84
C GLU A 26 -6.59 5.29 14.73
N LEU A 27 -5.92 4.22 15.15
CA LEU A 27 -4.69 4.32 15.94
C LEU A 27 -3.56 5.01 15.16
N THR A 28 -3.40 4.68 13.88
CA THR A 28 -2.35 5.30 13.05
C THR A 28 -2.60 6.80 12.85
N LEU A 29 -3.85 7.20 12.58
CA LEU A 29 -4.26 8.61 12.48
C LEU A 29 -4.01 9.36 13.80
N THR A 30 -4.34 8.73 14.93
CA THR A 30 -4.10 9.29 16.26
C THR A 30 -2.60 9.53 16.49
N GLY A 31 -1.74 8.56 16.17
CA GLY A 31 -0.29 8.72 16.31
C GLY A 31 0.29 9.80 15.39
N LEU A 32 -0.28 10.00 14.20
CA LEU A 32 0.14 11.03 13.25
C LEU A 32 -0.20 12.46 13.68
N GLN A 33 -1.07 12.67 14.69
CA GLN A 33 -1.32 14.00 15.26
C GLN A 33 -0.13 14.54 16.06
N SER A 34 0.78 13.66 16.47
CA SER A 34 2.00 14.03 17.19
C SER A 34 3.18 14.23 16.23
N GLN A 35 4.21 14.94 16.69
CA GLN A 35 5.47 15.02 15.95
C GLN A 35 6.17 13.64 15.97
N ASN A 36 6.50 13.13 14.78
CA ASN A 36 7.16 11.84 14.61
C ASN A 36 8.45 12.05 13.79
N ALA A 37 9.42 11.16 13.95
CA ALA A 37 10.58 11.15 13.06
C ALA A 37 10.12 10.96 11.61
N PRO A 38 10.76 11.59 10.60
CA PRO A 38 10.30 11.51 9.21
C PRO A 38 10.10 10.08 8.71
N ARG A 39 10.99 9.16 9.08
CA ARG A 39 10.88 7.74 8.73
C ARG A 39 9.66 7.06 9.36
N ASP A 40 9.36 7.36 10.62
CA ASP A 40 8.19 6.80 11.31
C ASP A 40 6.90 7.40 10.76
N HIS A 41 6.90 8.69 10.44
CA HIS A 41 5.80 9.36 9.77
C HIS A 41 5.52 8.74 8.39
N ALA A 42 6.56 8.52 7.57
CA ALA A 42 6.42 7.86 6.28
C ALA A 42 5.90 6.42 6.43
N ALA A 43 6.40 5.66 7.41
CA ALA A 43 5.93 4.30 7.67
C ALA A 43 4.45 4.27 8.12
N ALA A 44 4.02 5.23 8.95
CA ALA A 44 2.64 5.37 9.38
C ALA A 44 1.69 5.69 8.21
N LEU A 45 2.07 6.62 7.32
CA LEU A 45 1.30 6.89 6.10
C LEU A 45 1.24 5.66 5.17
N SER A 46 2.33 4.88 5.08
CA SER A 46 2.34 3.61 4.34
C SER A 46 1.37 2.59 4.94
N ASN A 47 1.22 2.57 6.28
CA ASN A 47 0.26 1.72 6.99
C ASN A 47 -1.18 2.17 6.75
N LEU A 48 -1.46 3.49 6.75
CA LEU A 48 -2.77 4.02 6.34
C LEU A 48 -3.13 3.61 4.93
N CYS A 49 -2.17 3.69 3.99
CA CYS A 49 -2.40 3.22 2.63
C CYS A 49 -2.83 1.76 2.59
N ALA A 50 -2.17 0.88 3.35
CA ALA A 50 -2.56 -0.54 3.45
C ALA A 50 -3.97 -0.71 4.05
N GLY A 51 -4.27 0.00 5.14
CA GLY A 51 -5.58 -0.07 5.81
C GLY A 51 -6.72 0.38 4.89
N TYR A 52 -6.58 1.53 4.25
CA TYR A 52 -7.59 2.05 3.33
C TYR A 52 -7.76 1.14 2.10
N ALA A 53 -6.67 0.60 1.55
CA ALA A 53 -6.75 -0.34 0.43
C ALA A 53 -7.51 -1.61 0.81
N ALA A 54 -7.29 -2.15 2.01
CA ALA A 54 -8.01 -3.32 2.52
C ALA A 54 -9.52 -3.05 2.68
N LEU A 55 -9.90 -1.82 3.03
CA LEU A 55 -11.29 -1.38 3.10
C LEU A 55 -11.86 -0.90 1.75
N LYS A 56 -11.12 -1.09 0.64
CA LYS A 56 -11.49 -0.64 -0.72
C LYS A 56 -11.70 0.88 -0.84
N GLN A 57 -11.17 1.66 0.09
CA GLN A 57 -11.17 3.12 0.06
C GLN A 57 -9.96 3.60 -0.75
N PHE A 58 -9.95 3.27 -2.05
CA PHE A 58 -8.75 3.36 -2.87
C PHE A 58 -8.20 4.79 -3.01
N ASP A 59 -9.05 5.81 -3.10
CA ASP A 59 -8.57 7.19 -3.24
C ASP A 59 -7.85 7.68 -1.97
N LEU A 60 -8.35 7.31 -0.79
CA LEU A 60 -7.68 7.58 0.48
C LEU A 60 -6.38 6.79 0.61
N ALA A 61 -6.36 5.54 0.14
CA ALA A 61 -5.17 4.71 0.12
C ALA A 61 -4.06 5.35 -0.72
N LEU A 62 -4.37 5.75 -1.95
CA LEU A 62 -3.41 6.34 -2.87
C LEU A 62 -2.85 7.65 -2.32
N LYS A 63 -3.71 8.52 -1.76
CA LYS A 63 -3.25 9.74 -1.11
C LYS A 63 -2.26 9.46 0.01
N ALA A 64 -2.57 8.52 0.90
CA ALA A 64 -1.65 8.15 1.98
C ALA A 64 -0.34 7.53 1.45
N CYS A 65 -0.40 6.76 0.37
CA CYS A 65 0.78 6.23 -0.29
C CYS A 65 1.65 7.34 -0.91
N ASP A 66 1.04 8.31 -1.58
CA ASP A 66 1.75 9.44 -2.19
C ASP A 66 2.39 10.32 -1.11
N ASP A 67 1.67 10.63 -0.03
CA ASP A 67 2.21 11.38 1.10
C ASP A 67 3.39 10.64 1.75
N SER A 68 3.31 9.31 1.87
CA SER A 68 4.41 8.48 2.37
C SER A 68 5.64 8.52 1.45
N LEU A 69 5.44 8.37 0.14
CA LEU A 69 6.52 8.40 -0.86
C LEU A 69 7.15 9.80 -0.99
N ASN A 70 6.40 10.87 -0.77
CA ASN A 70 6.92 12.24 -0.73
C ASN A 70 7.94 12.43 0.41
N ILE A 71 7.80 11.67 1.51
CA ILE A 71 8.72 11.71 2.64
C ILE A 71 9.86 10.70 2.44
N ASP A 72 9.56 9.46 2.07
CA ASP A 72 10.55 8.40 1.87
C ASP A 72 10.25 7.53 0.65
N ARG A 73 10.87 7.89 -0.48
CA ARG A 73 10.81 7.10 -1.72
C ARG A 73 11.48 5.73 -1.63
N ARG A 74 12.28 5.47 -0.58
CA ARG A 74 12.98 4.19 -0.36
C ARG A 74 12.14 3.20 0.45
N ASN A 75 10.91 3.55 0.82
CA ASN A 75 10.01 2.61 1.46
C ASN A 75 9.34 1.70 0.41
N TRP A 76 9.99 0.56 0.11
CA TRP A 76 9.49 -0.43 -0.85
C TRP A 76 8.07 -0.93 -0.52
N ARG A 77 7.67 -0.94 0.76
CA ARG A 77 6.33 -1.37 1.18
C ARG A 77 5.24 -0.42 0.68
N THR A 78 5.55 0.87 0.59
CA THR A 78 4.59 1.87 0.11
C THR A 78 4.31 1.67 -1.38
N TRP A 79 5.34 1.40 -2.19
CA TRP A 79 5.17 1.02 -3.59
C TRP A 79 4.28 -0.23 -3.73
N ASN A 80 4.49 -1.25 -2.90
CA ASN A 80 3.64 -2.44 -2.90
C ASN A 80 2.17 -2.13 -2.51
N ASN A 81 1.96 -1.27 -1.51
CA ASN A 81 0.60 -0.90 -1.07
C ASN A 81 -0.13 -0.06 -2.13
N ARG A 82 0.58 0.85 -2.81
CA ARG A 82 0.02 1.65 -3.91
C ARG A 82 -0.34 0.77 -5.11
N ALA A 83 0.51 -0.20 -5.43
CA ALA A 83 0.21 -1.22 -6.44
C ALA A 83 -1.06 -2.02 -6.10
N ALA A 84 -1.24 -2.40 -4.83
CA ALA A 84 -2.45 -3.09 -4.39
C ALA A 84 -3.71 -2.22 -4.52
N ALA A 85 -3.63 -0.93 -4.21
CA ALA A 85 -4.72 0.02 -4.41
C ALA A 85 -5.08 0.20 -5.89
N HIS A 86 -4.09 0.36 -6.77
CA HIS A 86 -4.29 0.42 -8.22
C HIS A 86 -4.90 -0.88 -8.77
N LEU A 87 -4.42 -2.04 -8.32
CA LEU A 87 -4.98 -3.34 -8.67
C LEU A 87 -6.46 -3.44 -8.27
N GLY A 88 -6.81 -2.98 -7.06
CA GLY A 88 -8.19 -2.95 -6.58
C GLY A 88 -9.14 -2.09 -7.42
N GLN A 89 -8.61 -1.07 -8.10
CA GLN A 89 -9.33 -0.25 -9.08
C GLN A 89 -9.27 -0.77 -10.51
N GLY A 90 -8.68 -1.96 -10.75
CA GLY A 90 -8.48 -2.51 -12.10
C GLY A 90 -7.42 -1.79 -12.94
N ARG A 91 -6.62 -0.90 -12.33
CA ARG A 91 -5.58 -0.12 -13.01
C ARG A 91 -4.27 -0.91 -13.08
N TYR A 92 -4.28 -1.99 -13.86
CA TYR A 92 -3.19 -2.97 -13.89
C TYR A 92 -1.83 -2.40 -14.30
N ASP A 93 -1.80 -1.49 -15.29
CA ASP A 93 -0.54 -0.91 -15.75
C ASP A 93 0.10 0.02 -14.71
N ALA A 94 -0.71 0.82 -14.03
CA ALA A 94 -0.24 1.64 -12.90
C ALA A 94 0.29 0.75 -11.77
N ALA A 95 -0.43 -0.33 -11.44
CA ALA A 95 0.00 -1.28 -10.42
C ALA A 95 1.35 -1.95 -10.77
N LEU A 96 1.57 -2.34 -12.02
CA LEU A 96 2.86 -2.90 -12.47
C LEU A 96 3.99 -1.86 -12.43
N GLY A 97 3.71 -0.60 -12.79
CA GLY A 97 4.68 0.49 -12.66
C GLY A 97 5.12 0.75 -11.22
N ASP A 98 4.19 0.64 -10.27
CA ASP A 98 4.49 0.73 -8.84
C ASP A 98 5.33 -0.45 -8.35
N VAL A 99 5.02 -1.68 -8.79
CA VAL A 99 5.83 -2.84 -8.45
C VAL A 99 7.25 -2.71 -9.01
N GLN A 100 7.40 -2.22 -10.24
CA GLN A 100 8.71 -1.96 -10.84
C GLN A 100 9.52 -0.94 -10.02
N SER A 101 8.89 0.18 -9.65
CA SER A 101 9.52 1.20 -8.79
C SER A 101 9.92 0.62 -7.42
N GLY A 102 9.09 -0.24 -6.84
CA GLY A 102 9.42 -0.96 -5.62
C GLY A 102 10.59 -1.92 -5.77
N LEU A 103 10.71 -2.61 -6.91
CA LEU A 103 11.80 -3.55 -7.20
C LEU A 103 13.13 -2.83 -7.48
N GLU A 104 13.11 -1.60 -8.00
CA GLU A 104 14.31 -0.76 -8.08
C GLU A 104 14.88 -0.45 -6.69
N VAL A 105 14.01 -0.29 -5.69
CA VAL A 105 14.40 -0.04 -4.29
C VAL A 105 14.77 -1.33 -3.56
N ALA A 106 14.05 -2.43 -3.82
CA ALA A 106 14.24 -3.73 -3.17
C ALA A 106 14.25 -4.89 -4.20
N PRO A 107 15.35 -5.08 -4.96
CA PRO A 107 15.41 -6.01 -6.08
C PRO A 107 15.13 -7.47 -5.72
N HIS A 108 15.40 -7.86 -4.47
CA HIS A 108 15.21 -9.23 -3.99
C HIS A 108 13.89 -9.43 -3.23
N SER A 109 12.98 -8.46 -3.21
CA SER A 109 11.69 -8.58 -2.53
C SER A 109 10.81 -9.67 -3.14
N THR A 110 10.58 -10.74 -2.39
CA THR A 110 9.64 -11.81 -2.78
C THR A 110 8.21 -11.31 -2.78
N THR A 111 7.84 -10.43 -1.85
CA THR A 111 6.49 -9.83 -1.78
C THR A 111 6.15 -9.05 -3.05
N LEU A 112 7.06 -8.20 -3.54
CA LEU A 112 6.83 -7.43 -4.76
C LEU A 112 6.66 -8.34 -5.99
N ARG A 113 7.48 -9.40 -6.11
CA ARG A 113 7.33 -10.40 -7.19
C ARG A 113 6.01 -11.16 -7.10
N GLN A 114 5.54 -11.48 -5.89
CA GLN A 114 4.22 -12.10 -5.69
C GLN A 114 3.10 -11.17 -6.12
N THR A 115 3.15 -9.89 -5.71
CA THR A 115 2.19 -8.86 -6.13
C THR A 115 2.18 -8.70 -7.66
N GLN A 116 3.36 -8.68 -8.31
CA GLN A 116 3.46 -8.66 -9.77
C GLN A 116 2.70 -9.81 -10.42
N ALA A 117 2.96 -11.05 -9.97
CA ALA A 117 2.32 -12.24 -10.53
C ALA A 117 0.79 -12.21 -10.38
N ILE A 118 0.29 -11.71 -9.25
CA ILE A 118 -1.15 -11.52 -9.01
C ILE A 118 -1.74 -10.50 -9.99
N ILE A 119 -1.09 -9.35 -10.17
CA ILE A 119 -1.55 -8.30 -11.09
C ILE A 119 -1.62 -8.84 -12.53
N GLU A 120 -0.56 -9.52 -12.98
CA GLU A 120 -0.51 -10.08 -14.32
C GLU A 120 -1.57 -11.17 -14.54
N ALA A 121 -1.82 -12.01 -13.54
CA ALA A 121 -2.87 -13.03 -13.60
C ALA A 121 -4.26 -12.39 -13.74
N HIS A 122 -4.56 -11.36 -12.95
CA HIS A 122 -5.81 -10.60 -13.05
C HIS A 122 -5.95 -9.90 -14.41
N LYS A 123 -4.90 -9.24 -14.89
CA LYS A 123 -4.90 -8.57 -16.20
C LYS A 123 -5.18 -9.55 -17.34
N ARG A 124 -4.54 -10.73 -17.31
CA ARG A 124 -4.79 -11.80 -18.30
C ARG A 124 -6.22 -12.33 -18.25
N SER A 125 -6.77 -12.54 -17.06
CA SER A 125 -8.13 -13.08 -16.94
C SER A 125 -9.19 -12.12 -17.49
N VAL A 126 -9.05 -10.81 -17.24
CA VAL A 126 -9.98 -9.80 -17.77
C VAL A 126 -9.90 -9.74 -19.29
N ASN A 127 -8.68 -9.67 -19.85
CA ASN A 127 -8.51 -9.67 -21.30
C ASN A 127 -9.19 -10.87 -21.97
N LEU A 128 -9.09 -12.07 -21.38
CA LEU A 128 -9.73 -13.28 -21.92
C LEU A 128 -11.27 -13.24 -21.84
N GLN A 129 -11.84 -12.57 -20.84
CA GLN A 129 -13.29 -12.38 -20.72
C GLN A 129 -13.80 -11.45 -21.82
N ASP A 130 -13.10 -10.33 -22.06
CA ASP A 130 -13.46 -9.38 -23.11
C ASP A 130 -13.43 -10.03 -24.50
N HIS A 131 -12.43 -10.88 -24.77
CA HIS A 131 -12.33 -11.60 -26.06
C HIS A 131 -13.43 -12.66 -26.25
N LYS A 132 -13.98 -13.24 -25.17
CA LYS A 132 -15.11 -14.18 -25.26
C LYS A 132 -16.43 -13.45 -25.49
N ALA A 133 -16.62 -12.27 -24.87
CA ALA A 133 -17.82 -11.45 -25.03
C ALA A 133 -18.03 -10.93 -26.47
N ILE A 134 -16.96 -10.73 -27.24
CA ILE A 134 -17.03 -10.26 -28.63
C ILE A 134 -17.41 -11.39 -29.62
N LYS A 135 -17.24 -12.67 -29.22
CA LYS A 135 -17.45 -13.84 -30.09
C LYS A 135 -18.77 -14.58 -29.85
N ALA A 136 -19.62 -14.12 -28.94
CA ALA A 136 -20.94 -14.66 -28.64
C ALA A 136 -22.02 -13.72 -29.19
#